data_AF-A0AAJ0D935-F1
#
_entry.id   AF-A0AAJ0D935-F1
#
_cell.length_a   1.000
_cell.length_b   1.000
_cell.length_c   1.000
_cell.angle_alpha   90.00
_cell.angle_beta   90.00
_cell.angle_gamma   90.00
#
_symmetry.space_group_name_H-M   'P 1'
#
loop_
_entity.id
_entity.type
_entity.pdbx_description
1 polymer ?
#
loop_
_entity_poly.entity_id
_entity_poly.type
_entity_poly.pdbx_seq_one_letter_code
_entity_poly.pdbx_strand_id
1 'polypeptide(L)'
;MAAERPPEVRSVTEYSALGQTGKPFVPAKGLNTDYPLIDSDPHFKRVVSYARPSDYLASSVLLAGGPALMLWWEKISPSEVSRPGFSSIMRLSGGVSLAAGFLLMYQRSINRFYGATENRRELEMDMREMTDRVKKGEPLYGVSTMTEYMQGVASRQSRYSGFWLHVVPWFNFVNHNQHGVDTAKYYRNAERELEGERGS
;
A
#
# COMPACT_ATOMS: atom_id res chain seq x y z
N MET A 1 23.94 -16.58 22.67
CA MET A 1 22.73 -17.15 22.04
C MET A 1 22.11 -16.04 21.22
N ALA A 2 22.09 -16.15 19.90
CA ALA A 2 21.43 -15.14 19.06
C ALA A 2 19.94 -15.13 19.44
N ALA A 3 19.42 -13.98 19.86
CA ALA A 3 18.00 -13.85 20.13
C ALA A 3 17.24 -14.25 18.86
N GLU A 4 16.32 -15.20 18.98
CA GLU A 4 15.51 -15.68 17.86
C GLU A 4 14.71 -14.49 17.31
N ARG A 5 14.97 -14.13 16.05
CA ARG A 5 14.35 -12.96 15.41
C ARG A 5 12.84 -13.20 15.31
N PRO A 6 11.98 -12.22 15.65
CA PRO A 6 10.55 -12.38 15.44
C PRO A 6 10.28 -12.64 13.95
N PRO A 7 9.32 -13.53 13.63
CA PRO A 7 9.01 -13.89 12.25
C PRO A 7 8.48 -12.66 11.50
N GLU A 8 8.74 -12.58 10.19
CA GLU A 8 8.28 -11.43 9.37
C GLU A 8 6.74 -11.35 9.31
N VAL A 9 6.08 -12.51 9.27
CA VAL A 9 4.63 -12.66 9.38
C VAL A 9 4.30 -13.81 10.30
N ARG A 10 3.26 -13.65 11.12
CA ARG A 10 2.71 -14.72 11.94
C ARG A 10 1.41 -15.25 11.32
N SER A 11 1.39 -16.51 10.90
CA SER A 11 0.18 -17.18 10.41
C SER A 11 -0.64 -17.71 11.60
N VAL A 12 -1.94 -17.45 11.63
CA VAL A 12 -2.86 -18.00 12.66
C VAL A 12 -3.41 -19.36 12.24
N THR A 13 -3.53 -19.59 10.93
CA THR A 13 -4.02 -20.83 10.36
C THR A 13 -2.86 -21.61 9.75
N GLU A 14 -2.38 -22.63 10.45
CA GLU A 14 -1.44 -23.61 9.93
C GLU A 14 -2.14 -24.97 9.80
N TYR A 15 -2.31 -25.46 8.57
CA TYR A 15 -2.75 -26.84 8.37
C TYR A 15 -1.53 -27.76 8.53
N SER A 16 -1.43 -28.39 9.70
CA SER A 16 -0.40 -29.38 10.05
C SER A 16 -0.15 -30.44 8.95
N ALA A 17 -1.18 -30.81 8.19
CA ALA A 17 -1.09 -31.82 7.12
C ALA A 17 -0.37 -31.35 5.84
N LEU A 18 -0.18 -30.04 5.63
CA LEU A 18 0.52 -29.51 4.44
C LEU A 18 1.95 -29.04 4.74
N GLY A 19 2.36 -29.03 6.03
CA GLY A 19 3.66 -28.52 6.46
C GLY A 19 3.90 -27.06 6.04
N GLN A 20 5.05 -26.51 6.43
CA GLN A 20 5.61 -25.37 5.69
C GLN A 20 5.82 -25.86 4.26
N THR A 21 4.90 -25.53 3.35
CA THR A 21 5.07 -25.89 1.94
C THR A 21 6.23 -25.05 1.42
N GLY A 22 7.45 -25.57 1.56
CA GLY A 22 8.72 -24.99 1.12
C GLY A 22 8.82 -24.93 -0.40
N LYS A 23 7.80 -24.38 -1.07
CA LYS A 23 7.89 -24.00 -2.46
C LYS A 23 8.91 -22.86 -2.55
N PRO A 24 9.80 -22.89 -3.56
CA PRO A 24 10.86 -21.91 -3.67
C PRO A 24 10.29 -20.49 -3.67
N PHE A 25 10.85 -19.64 -2.82
CA PHE A 25 10.58 -18.21 -2.81
C PHE A 25 10.88 -17.64 -4.20
N VAL A 26 9.86 -17.08 -4.85
CA VAL A 26 10.03 -16.39 -6.13
C VAL A 26 10.27 -14.91 -5.81
N PRO A 27 11.52 -14.43 -5.90
CA PRO A 27 11.83 -13.05 -5.58
C PRO A 27 11.01 -12.11 -6.48
N ALA A 28 10.60 -10.99 -5.92
CA ALA A 28 10.00 -9.93 -6.72
C ALA A 28 11.01 -9.47 -7.78
N LYS A 29 10.55 -9.21 -9.01
CA LYS A 29 11.39 -8.56 -10.01
C LYS A 29 11.78 -7.18 -9.48
N GLY A 30 13.08 -6.94 -9.35
CA GLY A 30 13.59 -5.60 -9.05
C GLY A 30 13.18 -4.64 -10.16
N LEU A 31 12.56 -3.52 -9.79
CA LEU A 31 12.30 -2.44 -10.74
C LEU A 31 13.57 -1.63 -10.92
N ASN A 32 13.82 -1.19 -12.16
CA ASN A 32 14.87 -0.21 -12.42
C ASN A 32 14.26 1.19 -12.27
N THR A 33 14.36 1.74 -11.06
CA THR A 33 13.80 3.04 -10.69
C THR A 33 14.87 3.92 -10.07
N ASP A 34 14.70 5.25 -10.20
CA ASP A 34 15.66 6.22 -9.68
C ASP A 34 15.69 6.29 -8.14
N TYR A 35 14.62 5.84 -7.49
CA TYR A 35 14.49 5.81 -6.02
C TYR A 35 14.44 4.37 -5.51
N PRO A 36 14.88 4.10 -4.28
CA PRO A 36 14.97 2.74 -3.77
C PRO A 36 13.58 2.18 -3.45
N LEU A 37 13.42 0.88 -3.66
CA LEU A 37 12.20 0.14 -3.34
C LEU A 37 11.99 0.06 -1.81
N ILE A 38 10.79 0.45 -1.37
CA ILE A 38 10.33 0.25 0.01
C ILE A 38 9.61 -1.08 0.12
N ASP A 39 8.67 -1.32 -0.80
CA ASP A 39 7.76 -2.46 -0.78
C ASP A 39 7.20 -2.70 -2.19
N SER A 40 7.29 -3.93 -2.70
CA SER A 40 6.74 -4.33 -4.01
C SER A 40 5.24 -4.67 -3.97
N ASP A 41 4.66 -4.82 -2.77
CA ASP A 41 3.25 -5.14 -2.58
C ASP A 41 2.74 -4.61 -1.22
N PRO A 42 2.71 -3.27 -1.02
CA PRO A 42 2.35 -2.69 0.27
C PRO A 42 0.88 -2.94 0.60
N HIS A 43 0.64 -3.33 1.87
CA HIS A 43 -0.71 -3.51 2.38
C HIS A 43 -1.54 -2.22 2.24
N PHE A 44 -2.84 -2.34 1.89
CA PHE A 44 -3.76 -1.22 1.65
C PHE A 44 -3.67 -0.12 2.71
N LYS A 45 -3.68 -0.52 3.99
CA LYS A 45 -3.59 0.41 5.12
C LYS A 45 -2.31 1.26 5.10
N ARG A 46 -1.16 0.67 4.73
CA ARG A 46 0.12 1.39 4.65
C ARG A 46 0.10 2.41 3.52
N VAL A 47 -0.46 2.06 2.36
CA VAL A 47 -0.59 3.00 1.23
C VAL A 47 -1.42 4.22 1.61
N VAL A 48 -2.56 4.01 2.30
CA VAL A 48 -3.42 5.11 2.74
C VAL A 48 -2.77 5.94 3.86
N SER A 49 -2.08 5.32 4.81
CA SER A 49 -1.44 6.05 5.91
C SER A 49 -0.18 6.83 5.50
N TYR A 50 0.52 6.36 4.46
CA TYR A 50 1.70 7.04 3.90
C TYR A 50 1.33 8.09 2.84
N ALA A 51 0.04 8.24 2.51
CA ALA A 51 -0.40 9.30 1.61
C ALA A 51 -0.06 10.68 2.19
N ARG A 52 0.57 11.52 1.39
CA ARG A 52 0.94 12.89 1.76
C ARG A 52 -0.29 13.79 1.70
N PRO A 53 -0.32 14.92 2.41
CA PRO A 53 -1.39 15.92 2.28
C PRO A 53 -1.63 16.36 0.83
N SER A 54 -0.57 16.42 0.01
CA SER A 54 -0.68 16.75 -1.41
C SER A 54 -1.43 15.70 -2.24
N ASP A 55 -1.46 14.44 -1.82
CA ASP A 55 -2.22 13.40 -2.53
C ASP A 55 -3.71 13.50 -2.22
N TYR A 56 -4.05 13.80 -0.96
CA TYR A 56 -5.43 14.14 -0.58
C TYR A 56 -5.90 15.41 -1.28
N LEU A 57 -5.05 16.43 -1.40
CA LEU A 57 -5.37 17.64 -2.15
C LEU A 57 -5.66 17.32 -3.63
N ALA A 58 -4.80 16.53 -4.27
CA ALA A 58 -5.00 16.10 -5.65
C ALA A 58 -6.30 15.30 -5.82
N SER A 59 -6.59 14.38 -4.90
CA SER A 59 -7.86 13.64 -4.85
C SER A 59 -9.06 14.56 -4.71
N SER A 60 -9.02 15.53 -3.81
CA SER A 60 -10.11 16.49 -3.59
C SER A 60 -10.36 17.37 -4.82
N VAL A 61 -9.29 17.80 -5.51
CA VAL A 61 -9.40 18.52 -6.78
C VAL A 61 -10.10 17.67 -7.84
N LEU A 62 -9.69 16.41 -7.99
CA LEU A 62 -10.29 15.50 -8.97
C LEU A 62 -11.76 15.17 -8.62
N LEU A 63 -12.05 14.95 -7.34
CA LEU A 63 -13.40 14.72 -6.82
C LEU A 63 -14.33 15.88 -7.13
N ALA A 64 -13.90 17.12 -6.86
CA ALA A 64 -14.69 18.32 -7.14
C ALA A 64 -14.78 18.59 -8.65
N GLY A 65 -13.75 18.21 -9.41
CA GLY A 65 -13.62 18.47 -10.83
C GLY A 65 -14.77 17.91 -11.68
N GLY A 66 -15.17 16.65 -11.49
CA GLY A 66 -16.24 16.06 -12.30
C GLY A 66 -17.59 16.79 -12.18
N PRO A 67 -18.20 16.92 -10.98
CA PRO A 67 -19.44 17.67 -10.82
C PRO A 67 -19.29 19.16 -11.19
N ALA A 68 -18.14 19.79 -10.93
CA ALA A 68 -17.90 21.16 -11.36
C ALA A 68 -17.90 21.32 -12.89
N LEU A 69 -17.28 20.36 -13.60
CA LEU A 69 -17.29 20.33 -15.08
C LEU A 69 -18.70 20.09 -15.62
N MET A 70 -19.50 19.23 -14.98
CA MET A 70 -20.91 19.04 -15.36
C MET A 70 -21.72 20.33 -15.20
N LEU A 71 -21.56 21.05 -14.08
CA LEU A 71 -22.18 22.36 -13.88
C LEU A 71 -21.72 23.40 -14.91
N TRP A 72 -20.44 23.37 -15.27
CA TRP A 72 -19.88 24.27 -16.25
C TRP A 72 -20.41 23.98 -17.66
N TRP A 73 -20.51 22.72 -18.06
CA TRP A 73 -21.09 22.32 -19.35
C TRP A 73 -22.57 22.65 -19.45
N GLU A 74 -23.35 22.42 -18.39
CA GLU A 74 -24.78 22.78 -18.36
C GLU A 74 -24.99 24.29 -18.57
N LYS A 75 -24.06 25.14 -18.13
CA LYS A 75 -24.12 26.59 -18.38
C LYS A 75 -23.82 26.98 -19.82
N ILE A 76 -23.00 26.21 -20.53
CA ILE A 76 -22.58 26.50 -21.90
C ILE A 76 -23.58 25.92 -22.90
N SER A 77 -24.03 24.70 -22.65
CA SER A 77 -24.97 23.96 -23.49
C SER A 77 -26.01 23.31 -22.59
N PRO A 78 -27.11 24.02 -22.26
CA PRO A 78 -28.17 23.49 -21.43
C PRO A 78 -28.72 22.19 -22.01
N SER A 79 -28.92 21.19 -21.14
CA SER A 79 -29.42 19.88 -21.55
C SER A 79 -30.95 19.80 -21.55
N GLU A 80 -31.62 20.86 -21.07
CA GLU A 80 -33.08 20.97 -20.91
C GLU A 80 -33.69 19.85 -20.03
N VAL A 81 -32.87 19.17 -19.24
CA VAL A 81 -33.33 18.13 -18.31
C VAL A 81 -34.00 18.76 -17.09
N SER A 82 -34.96 18.04 -16.51
CA SER A 82 -35.60 18.46 -15.27
C SER A 82 -34.58 18.55 -14.11
N ARG A 83 -34.83 19.43 -13.13
CA ARG A 83 -33.96 19.58 -11.94
C ARG A 83 -33.68 18.25 -11.21
N PRO A 84 -34.66 17.33 -11.04
CA PRO A 84 -34.38 16.01 -10.48
C PRO A 84 -33.45 15.17 -11.36
N GLY A 85 -33.61 15.23 -12.69
CA GLY A 85 -32.73 14.55 -13.65
C GLY A 85 -31.29 15.04 -13.55
N PHE A 86 -31.09 16.36 -13.54
CA PHE A 86 -29.77 16.96 -13.36
C PHE A 86 -29.14 16.59 -12.00
N SER A 87 -29.94 16.54 -10.93
CA SER A 87 -29.47 16.13 -9.61
C SER A 87 -28.94 14.69 -9.60
N SER A 88 -29.57 13.78 -10.34
CA SER A 88 -29.08 12.41 -10.52
C SER A 88 -27.76 12.35 -11.29
N ILE A 89 -27.61 13.15 -12.35
CA ILE A 89 -26.34 13.27 -13.11
C ILE A 89 -25.23 13.78 -12.17
N MET A 90 -25.51 14.79 -11.36
CA MET A 90 -24.55 15.34 -10.39
C MET A 90 -24.12 14.31 -9.35
N ARG A 91 -25.04 13.48 -8.85
CA ARG A 91 -24.72 12.38 -7.91
C ARG A 91 -23.84 11.31 -8.57
N LEU A 92 -24.18 10.90 -9.79
CA LEU A 92 -23.38 9.94 -10.54
C LEU A 92 -21.97 10.48 -10.82
N SER A 93 -21.89 11.72 -11.32
CA SER A 93 -20.62 12.42 -11.56
C SER A 93 -19.80 12.52 -10.27
N GLY A 94 -20.43 12.87 -9.15
CA GLY A 94 -19.79 12.89 -7.84
C GLY A 94 -19.26 11.52 -7.42
N GLY A 95 -20.05 10.45 -7.61
CA GLY A 95 -19.63 9.08 -7.29
C GLY A 95 -18.44 8.61 -8.12
N VAL A 96 -18.46 8.84 -9.43
CA VAL A 96 -17.34 8.52 -10.33
C VAL A 96 -16.09 9.33 -9.95
N SER A 97 -16.26 10.62 -9.65
CA SER A 97 -15.14 11.50 -9.28
C SER A 97 -14.56 11.16 -7.92
N LEU A 98 -15.39 10.70 -6.97
CA LEU A 98 -14.94 10.18 -5.69
C LEU A 98 -14.06 8.94 -5.88
N ALA A 99 -14.49 7.98 -6.70
CA ALA A 99 -13.70 6.80 -7.02
C ALA A 99 -12.39 7.15 -7.72
N ALA A 100 -12.43 8.05 -8.71
CA ALA A 100 -11.25 8.52 -9.42
C ALA A 100 -10.28 9.27 -8.50
N GLY A 101 -10.78 10.14 -7.62
CA GLY A 101 -9.99 10.84 -6.61
C GLY A 101 -9.28 9.88 -5.67
N PHE A 102 -10.01 8.89 -5.15
CA PHE A 102 -9.42 7.85 -4.30
C PHE A 102 -8.31 7.07 -5.02
N LEU A 103 -8.55 6.62 -6.26
CA LEU A 103 -7.54 5.90 -7.05
C LEU A 103 -6.32 6.77 -7.34
N LEU A 104 -6.50 8.08 -7.60
CA LEU A 104 -5.39 9.01 -7.78
C LEU A 104 -4.53 9.15 -6.51
N MET A 105 -5.16 9.31 -5.34
CA MET A 105 -4.43 9.35 -4.07
C MET A 105 -3.65 8.06 -3.85
N TYR A 106 -4.32 6.92 -4.03
CA TYR A 106 -3.71 5.61 -3.85
C TYR A 106 -2.54 5.38 -4.82
N GLN A 107 -2.72 5.72 -6.10
CA GLN A 107 -1.69 5.62 -7.15
C GLN A 107 -0.45 6.45 -6.80
N ARG A 108 -0.64 7.69 -6.36
CA ARG A 108 0.47 8.59 -6.00
C ARG A 108 1.25 8.07 -4.79
N SER A 109 0.54 7.50 -3.81
CA SER A 109 1.16 6.92 -2.63
C SER A 109 1.89 5.63 -2.94
N ILE A 110 1.26 4.68 -3.66
CA ILE A 110 1.88 3.39 -3.96
C ILE A 110 3.10 3.51 -4.88
N ASN A 111 3.11 4.51 -5.79
CA ASN A 111 4.27 4.79 -6.63
C ASN A 111 5.54 5.14 -5.83
N ARG A 112 5.39 5.75 -4.64
CA ARG A 112 6.53 6.01 -3.74
C ARG A 112 7.05 4.73 -3.09
N PHE A 113 6.18 3.77 -2.76
CA PHE A 113 6.63 2.46 -2.28
C PHE A 113 7.45 1.72 -3.34
N TYR A 114 7.03 1.80 -4.60
CA TYR A 114 7.72 1.19 -5.74
C TYR A 114 9.02 1.89 -6.14
N GLY A 115 9.32 3.07 -5.57
CA GLY A 115 10.46 3.88 -5.98
C GLY A 115 10.27 4.59 -7.33
N ALA A 116 9.05 4.59 -7.88
CA ALA A 116 8.76 5.29 -9.15
C ALA A 116 8.77 6.82 -9.00
N THR A 117 8.67 7.34 -7.78
CA THR A 117 8.75 8.77 -7.44
C THR A 117 9.54 8.97 -6.14
N GLU A 118 9.94 10.21 -5.87
CA GLU A 118 10.68 10.57 -4.65
C GLU A 118 9.97 10.07 -3.38
N ASN A 119 10.72 9.34 -2.54
CA ASN A 119 10.17 8.60 -1.42
C ASN A 119 11.03 8.65 -0.14
N ARG A 120 11.87 9.69 0.03
CA ARG A 120 12.77 9.80 1.20
C ARG A 120 12.03 9.81 2.52
N ARG A 121 10.94 10.58 2.58
CA ARG A 121 10.08 10.64 3.77
C ARG A 121 9.51 9.26 4.11
N GLU A 122 9.00 8.55 3.11
CA GLU A 122 8.38 7.24 3.27
C GLU A 122 9.40 6.18 3.67
N LEU A 123 10.63 6.23 3.14
CA LEU A 123 11.74 5.38 3.57
C LEU A 123 12.06 5.58 5.05
N GLU A 124 12.16 6.84 5.51
CA GLU A 124 12.42 7.15 6.92
C GLU A 124 11.28 6.69 7.83
N MET A 125 10.02 6.86 7.40
CA MET A 125 8.84 6.38 8.12
C MET A 125 8.81 4.85 8.19
N ASP A 126 9.11 4.16 7.09
CA ASP A 126 9.18 2.70 7.02
C ASP A 126 10.28 2.14 7.92
N MET A 127 11.49 2.72 7.88
CA MET A 127 12.58 2.33 8.76
C MET A 127 12.21 2.47 10.24
N ARG A 128 11.57 3.58 10.63
CA ARG A 128 11.11 3.78 12.01
C ARG A 128 10.03 2.78 12.40
N GLU A 129 8.97 2.66 11.59
CA GLU A 129 7.84 1.75 11.85
C GLU A 129 8.32 0.31 12.03
N MET A 130 9.16 -0.18 11.12
CA MET A 130 9.64 -1.56 11.13
C MET A 130 10.64 -1.82 12.26
N THR A 131 11.52 -0.85 12.55
CA THR A 131 12.44 -0.93 13.70
C THR A 131 11.65 -1.00 15.01
N ASP A 132 10.64 -0.17 15.19
CA ASP A 132 9.79 -0.17 16.38
C ASP A 132 9.05 -1.50 16.57
N ARG A 133 8.56 -2.11 15.48
CA ARG A 133 7.95 -3.45 15.52
C ARG A 133 8.96 -4.50 15.97
N VAL A 134 10.18 -4.49 15.43
CA VAL A 134 11.25 -5.41 15.85
C VAL A 134 11.58 -5.24 17.32
N LYS A 135 11.74 -4.01 17.82
CA LYS A 135 12.01 -3.73 19.24
C LYS A 135 10.91 -4.27 20.16
N LYS A 136 9.66 -4.24 19.70
CA LYS A 136 8.50 -4.79 20.42
C LYS A 136 8.34 -6.31 20.30
N GLY A 137 9.17 -6.98 19.49
CA GLY A 137 9.02 -8.40 19.20
C GLY A 137 7.80 -8.72 18.32
N GLU A 138 7.25 -7.73 17.63
CA GLU A 138 6.11 -7.89 16.73
C GLU A 138 6.56 -8.32 15.33
N PRO A 139 5.75 -9.09 14.58
CA PRO A 139 6.04 -9.38 13.18
C PRO A 139 6.08 -8.11 12.33
N LEU A 140 7.07 -8.01 11.43
CA LEU A 140 7.28 -6.86 10.55
C LEU A 140 6.03 -6.51 9.73
N TYR A 141 5.44 -7.50 9.09
CA TYR A 141 4.27 -7.34 8.22
C TYR A 141 2.98 -7.85 8.88
N GLY A 142 3.01 -8.08 10.20
CA GLY A 142 1.82 -8.38 11.01
C GLY A 142 1.39 -9.86 11.01
N VAL A 143 0.11 -10.06 11.34
CA VAL A 143 -0.49 -11.38 11.55
C VAL A 143 -1.46 -11.69 10.41
N SER A 144 -1.41 -12.90 9.86
CA SER A 144 -2.23 -13.34 8.73
C SER A 144 -3.13 -14.51 9.13
N THR A 145 -4.39 -14.49 8.74
CA THR A 145 -5.31 -15.62 8.88
C THR A 145 -5.13 -16.66 7.77
N MET A 146 -4.33 -16.33 6.75
CA MET A 146 -4.02 -17.20 5.61
C MET A 146 -2.85 -18.11 5.93
N THR A 147 -2.85 -19.31 5.33
CA THR A 147 -1.68 -20.19 5.33
C THR A 147 -0.53 -19.54 4.57
N GLU A 148 0.70 -19.94 4.84
CA GLU A 148 1.88 -19.45 4.11
C GLU A 148 1.73 -19.65 2.59
N TYR A 149 1.19 -20.80 2.16
CA TYR A 149 0.89 -21.05 0.76
C TYR A 149 -0.06 -20.00 0.16
N MET A 150 -1.17 -19.71 0.85
CA MET A 150 -2.16 -18.74 0.39
C MET A 150 -1.65 -17.31 0.43
N GLN A 151 -0.77 -16.97 1.38
CA GLN A 151 -0.03 -15.70 1.37
C GLN A 151 0.85 -15.55 0.12
N GLY A 152 1.54 -16.63 -0.27
CA GLY A 152 2.31 -16.68 -1.52
C GLY A 152 1.43 -16.57 -2.78
N VAL A 153 0.24 -17.17 -2.78
CA VAL A 153 -0.72 -17.01 -3.89
C VAL A 153 -1.24 -15.58 -3.95
N ALA A 154 -1.63 -15.00 -2.81
CA ALA A 154 -2.14 -13.64 -2.72
C ALA A 154 -1.11 -12.61 -3.23
N SER A 155 0.12 -12.67 -2.71
CA SER A 155 1.19 -11.75 -3.12
C SER A 155 1.51 -11.81 -4.61
N ARG A 156 1.39 -12.97 -5.27
CA ARG A 156 1.57 -13.05 -6.73
C ARG A 156 0.47 -12.34 -7.53
N GLN A 157 -0.72 -12.19 -6.96
CA GLN A 157 -1.85 -11.49 -7.60
C GLN A 157 -1.81 -9.99 -7.34
N SER A 158 -1.33 -9.55 -6.18
CA SER A 158 -1.30 -8.13 -5.80
C SER A 158 0.03 -7.42 -6.08
N ARG A 159 1.14 -8.16 -6.21
CA ARG A 159 2.45 -7.57 -6.52
C ARG A 159 2.41 -6.68 -7.76
N TYR A 160 2.86 -5.43 -7.59
CA TYR A 160 2.85 -4.39 -8.63
C TYR A 160 1.48 -4.10 -9.29
N SER A 161 0.36 -4.57 -8.72
CA SER A 161 -0.98 -4.25 -9.24
C SER A 161 -1.25 -2.74 -9.24
N GLY A 162 -0.56 -2.01 -8.37
CA GLY A 162 -0.59 -0.55 -8.27
C GLY A 162 -0.33 0.18 -9.59
N PHE A 163 0.43 -0.38 -10.54
CA PHE A 163 0.65 0.29 -11.83
C PHE A 163 -0.58 0.28 -12.75
N TRP A 164 -1.52 -0.64 -12.53
CA TRP A 164 -2.68 -0.87 -13.40
C TRP A 164 -4.02 -0.56 -12.74
N LEU A 165 -4.03 0.25 -11.67
CA LEU A 165 -5.24 0.61 -10.91
C LEU A 165 -6.33 1.28 -11.75
N HIS A 166 -5.95 1.95 -12.84
CA HIS A 166 -6.89 2.58 -13.78
C HIS A 166 -7.65 1.57 -14.66
N VAL A 167 -7.19 0.31 -14.74
CA VAL A 167 -7.88 -0.78 -15.46
C VAL A 167 -8.59 -1.69 -14.49
N VAL A 168 -7.88 -2.20 -13.47
CA VAL A 168 -8.46 -3.05 -12.42
C VAL A 168 -7.97 -2.55 -11.06
N PRO A 169 -8.87 -2.05 -10.19
CA PRO A 169 -8.50 -1.64 -8.84
C PRO A 169 -8.27 -2.86 -7.97
N TRP A 170 -7.02 -3.34 -7.94
CA TRP A 170 -6.61 -4.51 -7.19
C TRP A 170 -5.63 -4.13 -6.08
N PHE A 171 -5.95 -4.49 -4.84
CA PHE A 171 -5.23 -4.05 -3.65
C PHE A 171 -4.79 -5.23 -2.78
N ASN A 172 -3.70 -5.04 -2.03
CA ASN A 172 -3.26 -6.01 -1.04
C ASN A 172 -3.99 -5.84 0.31
N PHE A 173 -4.71 -6.89 0.72
CA PHE A 173 -5.36 -7.01 2.04
C PHE A 173 -4.82 -8.19 2.86
N VAL A 174 -3.72 -8.81 2.41
CA VAL A 174 -3.13 -9.99 3.04
C VAL A 174 -1.77 -9.63 3.58
N ASN A 175 -1.57 -9.87 4.88
CA ASN A 175 -0.25 -9.82 5.48
C ASN A 175 0.55 -11.05 5.00
N HIS A 176 1.68 -10.82 4.34
CA HIS A 176 2.56 -11.84 3.78
C HIS A 176 4.02 -11.39 3.89
N ASN A 177 4.99 -12.27 3.69
CA ASN A 177 6.42 -11.94 3.79
C ASN A 177 7.08 -11.58 2.43
N GLN A 178 6.31 -11.48 1.35
CA GLN A 178 6.84 -11.37 -0.01
C GLN A 178 6.92 -9.92 -0.53
N HIS A 179 7.62 -9.05 0.20
CA HIS A 179 7.67 -7.61 -0.09
C HIS A 179 8.82 -7.16 -1.00
N GLY A 180 9.75 -8.06 -1.35
CA GLY A 180 10.80 -7.80 -2.35
C GLY A 180 11.96 -6.93 -1.85
N VAL A 181 12.14 -6.83 -0.53
CA VAL A 181 13.21 -6.04 0.11
C VAL A 181 13.96 -6.87 1.15
N ASP A 182 15.23 -6.53 1.40
CA ASP A 182 16.01 -7.12 2.51
C ASP A 182 15.48 -6.58 3.85
N THR A 183 14.76 -7.42 4.58
CA THR A 183 14.20 -7.11 5.91
C THR A 183 15.27 -7.10 7.00
N ALA A 184 16.45 -7.71 6.77
CA ALA A 184 17.53 -7.77 7.74
C ALA A 184 18.02 -6.36 8.13
N LYS A 185 17.82 -5.35 7.26
CA LYS A 185 18.12 -3.94 7.56
C LYS A 185 17.38 -3.41 8.79
N TYR A 186 16.13 -3.84 9.02
CA TYR A 186 15.33 -3.39 10.17
C TYR A 186 15.84 -3.99 11.47
N TYR A 187 16.18 -5.29 11.47
CA TYR A 187 16.76 -5.96 12.64
C TYR A 187 18.11 -5.36 13.03
N ARG A 188 19.00 -5.13 12.06
CA ARG A 188 20.30 -4.47 12.31
C ARG A 188 20.13 -3.07 12.89
N ASN A 189 19.14 -2.31 12.43
CA ASN A 189 18.86 -0.98 12.96
C ASN A 189 18.31 -1.05 14.40
N ALA A 190 17.38 -1.98 14.66
CA ALA A 190 16.83 -2.19 16.00
C ALA A 190 17.90 -2.61 17.01
N GLU A 191 18.78 -3.54 16.64
CA GLU A 191 19.93 -3.95 17.45
C GLU A 191 20.82 -2.74 17.80
N ARG A 192 21.17 -1.91 16.81
CA ARG A 192 21.98 -0.70 17.01
C ARG A 192 21.32 0.30 17.95
N GLU A 193 20.03 0.55 17.80
CA GLU A 193 19.31 1.51 18.66
C GLU A 193 19.17 0.98 20.09
N LEU A 194 18.88 -0.31 20.27
CA LEU A 194 18.81 -0.95 21.60
C LEU A 194 20.16 -0.97 22.32
N GLU A 195 21.27 -1.15 21.58
CA GLU A 195 22.62 -1.03 22.13
C GLU A 195 22.93 0.40 22.59
N GLY A 196 22.51 1.40 21.82
CA GLY A 196 22.64 2.82 22.19
C GLY A 196 21.86 3.18 23.45
N GLU A 197 20.61 2.71 23.56
CA GLU A 197 19.75 2.91 24.74
C GLU A 197 20.29 2.23 26.01
N ARG A 198 21.03 1.13 25.87
CA ARG A 198 21.66 0.43 27.01
C ARG A 198 22.92 1.11 27.53
N GLY A 199 23.57 1.91 26.68
CA GLY A 199 24.82 2.62 27.00
C GLY A 199 24.62 4.04 27.54
N SER A 200 23.39 4.57 27.50
CA SER A 200 22.99 5.88 28.03
C SER A 200 22.36 5.78 29.41
#